data_AF-A0A9E1XGE7-F1
#
_entry.id   AF-A0A9E1XGE7-F1
#
_cell.length_a   1.000
_cell.length_b   1.000
_cell.length_c   1.000
_cell.angle_alpha   90.00
_cell.angle_beta   90.00
_cell.angle_gamma   90.00
#
_symmetry.space_group_name_H-M   'P 1'
#
loop_
_entity.id
_entity.type
_entity.pdbx_description
1 polymer ?
#
loop_
_entity_poly.entity_id
_entity_poly.type
_entity_poly.pdbx_seq_one_letter_code
_entity_poly.pdbx_strand_id
1 'polypeptide(L)'
;MSLLPPDSPDRKYILMGLRIVGDFGASIAVPVIVFVLIGQWLDGRYEKTPLFTVIAFILAALVSAKMIYRKSKQYGEEYNNLDKK
;
A
#
# COMPACT_ATOMS: atom_id res chain seq x y z
N MET A 1 -0.63 17.39 26.67
CA MET A 1 -1.23 16.05 26.79
C MET A 1 -0.66 15.21 25.67
N SER A 2 0.32 14.34 25.95
CA SER A 2 0.79 13.39 24.95
C SER A 2 -0.37 12.42 24.69
N LEU A 3 -0.87 12.38 23.45
CA LEU A 3 -1.94 11.47 23.05
C LEU A 3 -1.55 9.98 23.15
N LEU A 4 -0.31 9.70 23.56
CA LEU A 4 0.25 8.37 23.73
C LEU A 4 0.89 8.28 25.13
N PRO A 5 0.64 7.20 25.89
CA PRO A 5 1.33 6.94 27.15
C PRO A 5 2.84 6.86 26.92
N PRO A 6 3.68 7.41 27.82
CA PRO A 6 5.11 7.58 27.53
C PRO A 6 5.86 6.27 27.32
N ASP A 7 5.51 5.19 28.02
CA ASP A 7 6.33 3.97 28.10
C ASP A 7 5.51 2.66 28.27
N SER A 8 4.50 2.41 27.44
CA SER A 8 3.81 1.12 27.42
C SER A 8 4.03 0.36 26.10
N PRO A 9 4.08 -1.00 26.12
CA PRO A 9 4.11 -1.82 24.91
C PRO A 9 3.07 -1.38 23.87
N ASP A 10 1.94 -0.83 24.31
CA ASP A 10 0.87 -0.26 23.46
C ASP A 10 1.37 0.82 22.49
N ARG A 11 2.33 1.66 22.89
CA ARG A 11 2.88 2.69 21.99
C ARG A 11 3.57 2.06 20.78
N LYS A 12 4.27 0.94 20.97
CA LYS A 12 4.93 0.23 19.86
C LYS A 12 3.90 -0.36 18.90
N TYR A 13 2.84 -0.97 19.43
CA TYR A 13 1.74 -1.51 18.61
C TYR A 13 0.98 -0.41 17.86
N ILE A 14 0.71 0.74 18.49
CA ILE A 14 0.03 1.87 17.84
C ILE A 14 0.89 2.44 16.71
N LEU A 15 2.19 2.67 16.94
CA LEU A 15 3.11 3.17 15.91
C LEU A 15 3.25 2.17 14.76
N MET A 16 3.31 0.88 15.06
CA MET A 16 3.31 -0.18 14.05
C MET A 16 2.01 -0.17 13.23
N GLY A 17 0.85 -0.04 13.89
CA GLY A 17 -0.45 0.05 13.21
C GLY A 17 -0.51 1.25 12.26
N LEU A 18 -0.05 2.42 12.69
CA LEU A 18 0.04 3.62 11.83
C LEU A 18 0.97 3.39 10.63
N ARG A 19 2.11 2.73 10.86
CA ARG A 19 3.05 2.38 9.79
C ARG A 19 2.42 1.44 8.78
N ILE A 20 1.70 0.41 9.23
CA ILE A 20 0.96 -0.52 8.36
C ILE A 20 -0.04 0.24 7.50
N VAL A 21 -0.89 1.09 8.09
CA VAL A 21 -1.89 1.87 7.34
C VAL A 21 -1.22 2.73 6.27
N GLY A 22 -0.17 3.46 6.63
CA GLY A 22 0.59 4.29 5.69
C GLY A 22 1.22 3.47 4.57
N ASP A 23 1.85 2.35 4.92
CA ASP A 23 2.56 1.51 3.96
C ASP A 23 1.64 0.80 2.98
N PHE A 24 0.51 0.27 3.45
CA PHE A 24 -0.48 -0.38 2.60
C PHE A 24 -1.19 0.65 1.72
N GLY A 25 -1.57 1.80 2.29
CA GLY A 25 -2.17 2.90 1.53
C GLY A 25 -1.26 3.38 0.40
N ALA A 26 0.02 3.63 0.70
CA ALA A 26 1.01 4.02 -0.31
C ALA A 26 1.25 2.93 -1.36
N SER A 27 1.29 1.65 -0.94
CA SER A 27 1.50 0.51 -1.85
C SER A 27 0.34 0.28 -2.83
N ILE A 28 -0.85 0.81 -2.53
CA ILE A 28 -2.02 0.78 -3.43
C ILE A 28 -2.09 2.05 -4.26
N ALA A 29 -2.01 3.21 -3.61
CA ALA A 29 -2.20 4.50 -4.27
C ALA A 29 -1.13 4.76 -5.34
N VAL A 30 0.13 4.48 -5.04
CA VAL A 30 1.25 4.78 -5.96
C VAL A 30 1.13 4.00 -7.26
N PRO A 31 1.00 2.65 -7.28
CA PRO A 31 0.82 1.93 -8.53
C PRO A 31 -0.44 2.37 -9.28
N VAL A 32 -1.59 2.49 -8.61
CA VAL A 32 -2.85 2.84 -9.28
C VAL A 32 -2.73 4.19 -9.98
N ILE A 33 -2.23 5.23 -9.31
CA ILE A 33 -2.08 6.56 -9.91
C ILE A 33 -1.11 6.51 -11.09
N VAL A 34 0.07 5.90 -10.91
CA VAL A 34 1.09 5.84 -11.97
C VAL A 34 0.58 5.11 -13.21
N PHE A 35 0.02 3.91 -13.04
CA PHE A 35 -0.45 3.11 -14.15
C PHE A 35 -1.67 3.73 -14.83
N VAL A 36 -2.65 4.25 -14.08
CA VAL A 36 -3.83 4.89 -14.67
C VAL A 36 -3.45 6.13 -15.47
N LEU A 37 -2.53 6.97 -14.97
CA LEU A 37 -2.05 8.14 -15.73
C LEU A 37 -1.34 7.73 -17.03
N ILE A 38 -0.52 6.68 -16.99
CA ILE A 38 0.10 6.12 -18.20
C ILE A 38 -0.96 5.57 -19.17
N GLY A 39 -1.96 4.87 -18.65
CA GLY A 39 -3.07 4.32 -19.43
C GLY A 39 -3.90 5.42 -20.11
N GLN A 40 -4.24 6.48 -19.39
CA GLN A 40 -4.97 7.63 -19.93
C GLN A 40 -4.15 8.38 -20.99
N TRP A 41 -2.84 8.53 -20.78
CA TRP A 41 -1.96 9.13 -21.78
C TRP A 41 -1.90 8.30 -23.07
N LEU A 42 -1.86 6.96 -22.95
CA LEU A 42 -1.92 6.06 -24.11
C LEU A 42 -3.28 6.10 -24.81
N ASP A 43 -4.38 6.05 -24.07
CA ASP A 43 -5.73 6.15 -24.65
C ASP A 43 -5.90 7.45 -25.44
N GLY A 44 -5.45 8.58 -24.89
CA GLY A 44 -5.48 9.88 -25.57
C GLY A 44 -4.56 9.96 -26.79
N ARG A 45 -3.41 9.26 -26.77
CA ARG A 45 -2.47 9.23 -27.90
C ARG A 45 -2.94 8.37 -29.08
N TYR A 46 -3.70 7.31 -28.82
CA TYR A 46 -4.13 6.36 -29.84
C TYR A 46 -5.62 6.50 -30.21
N GLU A 47 -6.31 7.54 -29.72
CA GLU A 47 -7.75 7.77 -29.91
C GLU A 47 -8.61 6.53 -29.59
N LYS A 48 -8.12 5.71 -28.65
CA LYS A 48 -8.81 4.48 -28.24
C LYS A 48 -9.81 4.83 -27.14
N THR A 49 -10.97 4.18 -27.18
CA THR A 49 -11.83 4.01 -25.99
C THR A 49 -10.98 3.56 -24.80
N PRO A 50 -11.37 3.85 -23.53
CA PRO A 50 -10.51 3.80 -22.34
C PRO A 50 -10.02 2.38 -21.95
N LEU A 51 -9.35 1.71 -22.87
CA LEU A 51 -9.03 0.30 -22.86
C LEU A 51 -7.63 0.11 -22.32
N PHE A 52 -6.69 1.02 -22.64
CA PHE A 52 -5.38 1.06 -21.99
C PHE A 52 -5.52 1.43 -20.51
N THR A 53 -6.42 2.34 -20.16
CA THR A 53 -6.71 2.67 -18.75
C THR A 53 -7.22 1.46 -17.97
N VAL A 54 -8.14 0.67 -18.54
CA VAL A 54 -8.66 -0.55 -17.88
C VAL A 54 -7.55 -1.59 -17.71
N ILE A 55 -6.74 -1.84 -18.73
CA ILE A 55 -5.61 -2.77 -18.65
C ILE A 55 -4.58 -2.29 -17.62
N ALA A 56 -4.26 -0.99 -17.63
CA ALA A 56 -3.33 -0.40 -16.67
C ALA A 56 -3.85 -0.51 -15.24
N PHE A 57 -5.15 -0.34 -15.01
CA PHE A 57 -5.75 -0.54 -13.70
C PHE A 57 -5.66 -2.00 -13.23
N ILE A 58 -5.91 -2.98 -14.11
CA ILE A 58 -5.72 -4.40 -13.78
C ILE A 58 -4.26 -4.69 -13.43
N LEU A 59 -3.30 -4.18 -14.21
CA LEU A 59 -1.87 -4.33 -13.92
C LEU A 59 -1.50 -3.69 -12.58
N ALA A 60 -2.02 -2.50 -12.29
CA ALA A 60 -1.83 -1.83 -11.01
C ALA A 60 -2.36 -2.67 -9.84
N ALA A 61 -3.54 -3.28 -9.99
CA ALA A 61 -4.13 -4.14 -8.99
C ALA A 61 -3.26 -5.38 -8.73
N LEU A 62 -2.74 -6.02 -9.78
CA LEU A 62 -1.84 -7.18 -9.65
C LEU A 62 -0.51 -6.81 -8.96
N VAL A 63 0.08 -5.68 -9.33
CA VAL A 63 1.30 -5.17 -8.70
C VAL A 63 1.05 -4.85 -7.23
N SER A 64 -0.04 -4.14 -6.94
CA SER A 64 -0.44 -3.79 -5.58
C SER A 64 -0.67 -5.04 -4.73
N ALA A 65 -1.39 -6.04 -5.25
CA ALA A 65 -1.63 -7.32 -4.57
C ALA A 65 -0.32 -8.03 -4.20
N LYS A 66 0.65 -8.06 -5.13
CA LYS A 66 1.98 -8.64 -4.86
C LYS A 66 2.74 -7.87 -3.78
N MET A 67 2.67 -6.54 -3.78
CA MET A 67 3.31 -5.69 -2.76
C MET A 67 2.68 -5.91 -1.39
N ILE A 68 1.34 -5.91 -1.31
CA ILE A 68 0.54 -6.17 -0.12
C ILE A 68 0.89 -7.53 0.48
N TYR A 69 0.94 -8.59 -0.34
CA TYR A 69 1.28 -9.93 0.13
C TYR A 69 2.67 -10.02 0.76
N ARG A 70 3.67 -9.36 0.15
CA ARG A 70 5.02 -9.31 0.74
C ARG A 70 5.05 -8.53 2.05
N LYS A 71 4.37 -7.37 2.10
CA LYS A 71 4.32 -6.53 3.29
C LYS A 71 3.54 -7.19 4.44
N SER A 72 2.44 -7.86 4.15
CA SER A 72 1.64 -8.54 5.19
C SER A 72 2.45 -9.62 5.90
N LYS A 73 3.25 -10.40 5.16
CA LYS A 73 4.16 -11.38 5.76
C LYS A 73 5.22 -10.72 6.64
N GLN A 74 5.83 -9.64 6.16
CA GLN A 74 6.85 -8.89 6.91
C GLN A 74 6.29 -8.32 8.23
N TYR A 75 5.11 -7.69 8.18
CA TYR A 75 4.48 -7.14 9.38
C TYR A 75 3.99 -8.23 10.35
N GLY A 76 3.58 -9.39 9.84
CA GLY A 76 3.27 -10.54 10.70
C GLY A 76 4.49 -11.06 11.47
N GLU A 77 5.65 -11.11 10.82
CA GLU A 77 6.92 -11.46 11.48
C GLU A 77 7.34 -10.39 12.51
N GLU A 78 7.21 -9.10 12.17
CA GLU A 78 7.50 -7.98 13.08
C GLU A 78 6.60 -8.01 14.33
N TYR A 79 5.30 -8.32 14.16
CA TYR A 79 4.34 -8.44 15.25
C TYR A 79 4.72 -9.58 16.22
N ASN A 80 5.03 -10.76 15.69
CA ASN A 80 5.45 -11.91 16.49
C ASN A 80 6.75 -11.66 17.27
N ASN A 81 7.64 -10.81 16.73
CA ASN A 81 8.88 -10.45 17.40
C ASN A 81 8.68 -9.41 18.51
N LEU A 82 7.63 -8.60 18.45
CA LEU A 82 7.24 -7.71 19.55
C LEU A 82 6.61 -8.48 20.72
N ASP A 83 5.91 -9.58 20.44
CA ASP A 83 5.27 -10.43 21.46
C ASP A 83 6.27 -11.30 22.23
N LYS A 84 7.39 -11.66 21.60
CA LYS A 84 8.45 -12.51 22.20
C LYS A 84 9.48 -11.75 23.05
N LYS A 85 9.40 -10.42 23.15
CA LYS A 85 10.46 -9.56 23.68
C LYS A 85 9.97 -8.68 24.82
#